data_AF-A0A380FYF4-F1
#
_entry.id   AF-A0A380FYF4-F1
#
_cell.length_a   1.000
_cell.length_b   1.000
_cell.length_c   1.000
_cell.angle_alpha   90.00
_cell.angle_beta   90.00
_cell.angle_gamma   90.00
#
_symmetry.space_group_name_H-M   'P 1'
#
loop_
_entity.id
_entity.type
_entity.pdbx_description
1 polymer ?
#
loop_
_entity_poly.entity_id
_entity_poly.type
_entity_poly.pdbx_seq_one_letter_code
_entity_poly.pdbx_strand_id
1 'polypeptide(L)'
;MFLSLKTLYRKRTVIWPFYFYTIIRTLSYELLRNIKNQLKEVQQYGDDNSYIKLNEYLKHLKSYIEKQSNITSNNLVNLMSNLSTSSRESIVNTEEFNKFNEYLHVHRKIENELEESLLNLKSKDRGIIFLVGSVGDGKSHLLSYLNKHKPELFEDVFIYNDATESNNPYKTAVETLVEKLTQFENNELNKIVIAINVGMLNNLNEYLRANNVSLDIIKTIEQSNIFSNKGMNNLFFGLENISIVSFLNEKTFTIEQSEVKSDFYDAIFNKIFSEDMDNPFYKAFIEDDGFNRKEPIYQNYLLMLDNNVQRTIKYLIIKTQIVNKRIISTRALLNFLYDIIVPEINQRSNDSFLVNMLFNSSGKSSLLTSMHYQDPVLFQSAKLDKLNIELFNTLDLQAKCEQLFGEDNYKKVMSYLYLLDGLDHKRRFEMIVRLHYLFDYTEYEPTTFISFINMISDLNTNNALKKDILNKVILAIYRWKGSPKKNYIYNESLKPETSIQIGLEFKPKVHLVSVNEKTI
;
A
#
# COMPACT_ATOMS: atom_id res chain seq x y z
N MET A 1 14.15 52.71 -17.96
CA MET A 1 14.39 52.12 -19.29
C MET A 1 13.35 51.04 -19.50
N PHE A 2 12.32 51.42 -20.26
CA PHE A 2 11.11 50.75 -20.75
C PHE A 2 10.39 49.62 -19.97
N LEU A 3 9.21 50.03 -19.48
CA LEU A 3 7.99 49.26 -19.20
C LEU A 3 7.25 48.84 -20.49
N SER A 4 6.40 47.81 -20.35
CA SER A 4 5.04 47.65 -20.92
C SER A 4 4.81 47.34 -22.41
N LEU A 5 4.08 46.23 -22.67
CA LEU A 5 2.85 46.12 -23.49
C LEU A 5 2.37 44.66 -23.48
N LYS A 6 1.42 44.24 -22.65
CA LYS A 6 -0.05 44.29 -22.85
C LYS A 6 -0.53 43.89 -24.27
N THR A 7 -1.18 42.72 -24.29
CA THR A 7 -2.47 42.39 -24.97
C THR A 7 -2.55 42.08 -26.49
N LEU A 8 -3.27 40.98 -26.74
CA LEU A 8 -4.02 40.54 -27.93
C LEU A 8 -3.24 40.15 -29.20
N TYR A 9 -3.21 38.86 -29.51
CA TYR A 9 -3.79 38.35 -30.76
C TYR A 9 -4.17 36.87 -30.65
N ARG A 10 -5.48 36.63 -30.63
CA ARG A 10 -6.13 35.34 -30.88
C ARG A 10 -5.97 35.04 -32.37
N LYS A 11 -5.28 33.97 -32.77
CA LYS A 11 -5.58 33.28 -34.04
C LYS A 11 -5.37 31.78 -33.85
N ARG A 12 -6.48 31.06 -33.99
CA ARG A 12 -6.56 29.61 -34.10
C ARG A 12 -5.54 29.13 -35.14
N THR A 13 -4.63 28.26 -34.74
CA THR A 13 -4.00 27.30 -35.64
C THR A 13 -4.32 25.93 -35.08
N VAL A 14 -5.39 25.36 -35.64
CA VAL A 14 -5.67 23.94 -35.54
C VAL A 14 -4.49 23.25 -36.22
N ILE A 15 -3.62 22.63 -35.43
CA ILE A 15 -2.62 21.69 -35.92
C ILE A 15 -2.92 20.37 -35.24
N TRP A 16 -3.29 19.42 -36.10
CA TRP A 16 -3.57 18.02 -35.82
C TRP A 16 -2.44 17.33 -35.04
N PRO A 17 -2.73 16.20 -34.36
CA PRO A 17 -1.94 15.74 -33.23
C PRO A 17 -0.56 15.26 -33.68
N PHE A 18 0.44 15.68 -32.92
CA PHE A 18 1.79 15.14 -32.99
C PHE A 18 1.74 13.61 -32.79
N TYR A 19 2.14 12.88 -33.84
CA TYR A 19 2.63 11.51 -33.72
C TYR A 19 3.92 11.54 -32.89
N PHE A 20 3.81 11.35 -31.57
CA PHE A 20 4.95 10.87 -30.81
C PHE A 20 5.07 9.37 -31.07
N TYR A 21 6.06 8.98 -31.89
CA TYR A 21 6.63 7.64 -31.81
C TYR A 21 7.36 7.53 -30.47
N THR A 22 6.63 7.23 -29.38
CA THR A 22 7.22 6.41 -28.33
C THR A 22 7.62 5.12 -29.02
N ILE A 23 8.91 4.80 -29.10
CA ILE A 23 9.36 3.52 -29.64
C ILE A 23 8.76 2.45 -28.72
N ILE A 24 7.63 1.88 -29.12
CA ILE A 24 7.01 0.74 -28.46
C ILE A 24 7.91 -0.44 -28.77
N ARG A 25 8.79 -0.81 -27.83
CA ARG A 25 9.48 -2.10 -27.88
C ARG A 25 8.48 -3.16 -27.45
N THR A 26 7.70 -3.63 -28.42
CA THR A 26 6.87 -4.83 -28.24
C THR A 26 7.78 -6.04 -28.13
N LEU A 27 7.34 -7.11 -27.46
CA LEU A 27 8.10 -8.37 -27.41
C LEU A 27 8.44 -8.88 -28.82
N SER A 28 7.54 -8.69 -29.81
CA SER A 28 7.82 -8.94 -31.23
C SER A 28 9.02 -8.18 -31.77
N TYR A 29 9.17 -6.90 -31.42
CA TYR A 29 10.29 -6.09 -31.89
C TYR A 29 11.62 -6.61 -31.32
N GLU A 30 11.67 -6.93 -30.02
CA GLU A 30 12.89 -7.45 -29.40
C GLU A 30 13.23 -8.86 -29.90
N LEU A 31 12.23 -9.74 -30.09
CA LEU A 31 12.45 -11.06 -30.69
C LEU A 31 13.00 -10.94 -32.13
N LEU A 32 12.42 -10.08 -32.97
CA LEU A 32 12.91 -9.84 -34.33
C LEU A 32 14.32 -9.24 -34.35
N ARG A 33 14.62 -8.34 -33.40
CA ARG A 33 15.95 -7.77 -33.24
C ARG A 33 16.98 -8.83 -32.83
N ASN A 34 16.63 -9.71 -31.90
CA ASN A 34 17.48 -10.82 -31.46
C ASN A 34 17.72 -11.81 -32.60
N ILE A 35 16.68 -12.20 -33.35
CA ILE A 35 16.78 -13.04 -34.56
C ILE A 35 17.75 -12.40 -35.56
N LYS A 36 17.60 -11.09 -35.83
CA LYS A 36 18.49 -10.37 -36.76
C LYS A 36 19.95 -10.39 -36.30
N ASN A 37 20.21 -10.24 -35.00
CA ASN A 37 21.56 -10.27 -34.46
C ASN A 37 22.15 -11.68 -34.56
N GLN A 38 21.39 -12.71 -34.19
CA GLN A 38 21.83 -14.11 -34.27
C GLN A 38 22.06 -14.56 -35.72
N LEU A 39 21.25 -14.11 -36.68
CA LEU A 39 21.50 -14.35 -38.11
C LEU A 39 22.86 -13.80 -38.56
N LYS A 40 23.30 -12.64 -38.03
CA LYS A 40 24.63 -12.11 -38.35
C LYS A 40 25.75 -12.97 -37.76
N GLU A 41 25.57 -13.46 -36.53
CA GLU A 41 26.54 -14.36 -35.90
C GLU A 41 26.65 -15.68 -36.70
N VAL A 42 25.51 -16.28 -37.07
CA VAL A 42 25.46 -17.46 -37.94
C VAL A 42 26.18 -17.19 -39.28
N GLN A 43 25.95 -16.03 -39.90
CA GLN A 43 26.60 -15.66 -41.16
C GLN A 43 28.11 -15.43 -41.01
N GLN A 44 28.56 -14.96 -39.85
CA GLN A 44 29.96 -14.61 -39.60
C GLN A 44 30.80 -15.79 -39.13
N TYR A 45 30.24 -16.64 -38.27
CA TYR A 45 30.97 -17.71 -37.56
C TYR A 45 30.50 -19.11 -37.94
N GLY A 46 29.24 -19.28 -38.32
CA GLY A 46 28.68 -20.56 -38.77
C GLY A 46 28.70 -21.66 -37.72
N ASP A 47 28.77 -21.33 -36.42
CA ASP A 47 28.86 -22.31 -35.35
C ASP A 47 27.49 -22.82 -34.87
N ASP A 48 27.49 -24.05 -34.33
CA ASP A 48 26.27 -24.74 -33.88
C ASP A 48 25.52 -23.98 -32.78
N ASN A 49 26.22 -23.23 -31.91
CA ASN A 49 25.57 -22.49 -30.82
C ASN A 49 24.73 -21.33 -31.36
N SER A 50 25.23 -20.59 -32.36
CA SER A 50 24.45 -19.54 -33.01
C SER A 50 23.23 -20.09 -33.74
N TYR A 51 23.30 -21.29 -34.32
CA TYR A 51 22.14 -21.96 -34.93
C TYR A 51 21.10 -22.39 -33.89
N ILE A 52 21.52 -22.94 -32.75
CA ILE A 52 20.62 -23.34 -31.66
C ILE A 52 19.85 -22.12 -31.15
N LYS A 53 20.55 -21.03 -30.81
CA LYS A 53 19.94 -19.77 -30.35
C LYS A 53 18.97 -19.19 -31.36
N LEU A 54 19.32 -19.19 -32.64
CA LEU A 54 18.44 -18.72 -33.70
C LEU A 54 17.14 -19.53 -33.76
N ASN A 55 17.23 -20.86 -33.70
CA ASN A 55 16.07 -21.74 -33.69
C ASN A 55 15.18 -21.52 -32.47
N GLU A 56 15.77 -21.29 -31.30
CA GLU A 56 15.03 -20.91 -30.10
C GLU A 56 14.25 -19.61 -30.32
N TYR A 57 14.91 -18.52 -30.70
CA TYR A 57 14.22 -17.25 -30.93
C TYR A 57 13.11 -17.34 -31.99
N LEU A 58 13.29 -18.15 -33.04
CA LEU A 58 12.26 -18.41 -34.05
C LEU A 58 11.06 -19.18 -33.46
N LYS A 59 11.32 -20.21 -32.64
CA LYS A 59 10.27 -20.96 -31.93
C LYS A 59 9.48 -20.06 -30.99
N HIS A 60 10.15 -19.16 -30.27
CA HIS A 60 9.51 -18.18 -29.40
C HIS A 60 8.70 -17.16 -30.17
N LEU A 61 9.21 -16.61 -31.29
CA LEU A 61 8.45 -15.70 -32.14
C LEU A 61 7.19 -16.37 -32.69
N LYS A 62 7.29 -17.62 -33.16
CA LYS A 62 6.14 -18.40 -33.62
C LYS A 62 5.10 -18.57 -32.51
N SER A 63 5.52 -19.03 -31.33
CA SER A 63 4.62 -19.17 -30.19
C SER A 63 4.01 -17.84 -29.76
N TYR A 64 4.75 -16.73 -29.85
CA TYR A 64 4.27 -15.40 -29.47
C TYR A 64 3.24 -14.83 -30.45
N ILE A 65 3.37 -15.14 -31.74
CA ILE A 65 2.39 -14.77 -32.76
C ILE A 65 1.13 -15.62 -32.63
N GLU A 66 1.27 -16.92 -32.41
CA GLU A 66 0.14 -17.85 -32.24
C GLU A 66 -0.71 -17.53 -31.01
N LYS A 67 -0.10 -17.02 -29.93
CA LYS A 67 -0.76 -16.61 -28.69
C LYS A 67 -1.22 -15.15 -28.69
N GLN A 68 -1.46 -14.54 -29.85
CA GLN A 68 -1.95 -13.15 -29.91
C GLN A 68 -3.47 -13.10 -29.88
N SER A 69 -4.03 -12.39 -28.90
CA SER A 69 -5.46 -12.14 -28.86
C SER A 69 -5.94 -11.26 -30.02
N ASN A 70 -7.13 -11.57 -30.55
CA ASN A 70 -7.90 -10.70 -31.45
C ASN A 70 -8.96 -9.88 -30.71
N ILE A 71 -9.13 -10.10 -29.40
CA ILE A 71 -10.11 -9.41 -28.56
C ILE A 71 -9.55 -8.05 -28.15
N THR A 72 -10.36 -7.00 -28.29
CA THR A 72 -9.99 -5.61 -27.95
C THR A 72 -10.84 -5.01 -26.84
N SER A 73 -11.65 -5.81 -26.14
CA SER A 73 -12.38 -5.36 -24.97
C SER A 73 -11.42 -4.98 -23.84
N ASN A 74 -11.89 -4.10 -22.96
CA ASN A 74 -11.12 -3.54 -21.85
C ASN A 74 -11.92 -3.69 -20.54
N ASN A 75 -12.62 -4.82 -20.37
CA ASN A 75 -13.49 -5.06 -19.23
C ASN A 75 -12.69 -5.06 -17.93
N LEU A 76 -11.52 -5.71 -17.93
CA LEU A 76 -10.61 -5.73 -16.80
C LEU A 76 -10.10 -4.33 -16.46
N VAL A 77 -9.72 -3.53 -17.47
CA VAL A 77 -9.26 -2.14 -17.27
C VAL A 77 -10.34 -1.32 -16.58
N ASN A 78 -11.58 -1.41 -17.05
CA ASN A 78 -12.72 -0.69 -16.49
C ASN A 78 -12.98 -1.14 -15.04
N LEU A 79 -12.99 -2.45 -14.76
CA LEU A 79 -13.17 -2.95 -13.39
C LEU A 79 -12.05 -2.53 -12.45
N MET A 80 -10.79 -2.60 -12.89
CA MET A 80 -9.64 -2.15 -12.10
C MET A 80 -9.72 -0.65 -11.81
N SER A 81 -10.24 0.17 -12.73
CA SER A 81 -10.41 1.61 -12.52
C SER A 81 -11.32 1.97 -11.35
N ASN A 82 -12.22 1.07 -10.94
CA ASN A 82 -13.08 1.26 -9.76
C ASN A 82 -12.31 1.17 -8.43
N LEU A 83 -11.10 0.57 -8.44
CA LEU A 83 -10.19 0.53 -7.30
C LEU A 83 -9.41 1.84 -7.10
N SER A 84 -9.27 2.64 -8.16
CA SER A 84 -8.55 3.92 -8.12
C SER A 84 -9.33 4.97 -7.33
N THR A 85 -8.62 5.85 -6.62
CA THR A 85 -9.22 7.02 -5.94
C THR A 85 -9.64 8.15 -6.87
N SER A 86 -9.12 8.17 -8.10
CA SER A 86 -9.29 9.27 -9.06
C SER A 86 -10.50 9.13 -9.98
N SER A 87 -11.13 7.96 -10.02
CA SER A 87 -12.32 7.72 -10.85
C SER A 87 -13.57 8.29 -10.16
N ARG A 88 -14.43 8.93 -10.95
CA ARG A 88 -15.78 9.36 -10.51
C ARG A 88 -16.64 8.18 -10.02
N GLU A 89 -16.32 6.99 -10.49
CA GLU A 89 -16.99 5.71 -10.19
C GLU A 89 -16.29 4.92 -9.07
N SER A 90 -15.25 5.48 -8.45
CA SER A 90 -14.54 4.84 -7.35
C SER A 90 -15.49 4.51 -6.19
N ILE A 91 -15.21 3.38 -5.51
CA ILE A 91 -15.93 2.86 -4.32
C ILE A 91 -16.17 3.94 -3.25
N VAL A 92 -15.35 4.99 -3.26
CA VAL A 92 -15.30 6.05 -2.26
C VAL A 92 -16.11 7.29 -2.65
N ASN A 93 -16.39 7.50 -3.95
CA ASN A 93 -17.03 8.73 -4.45
C ASN A 93 -18.50 8.55 -4.86
N THR A 94 -19.03 7.33 -4.85
CA THR A 94 -20.45 7.10 -5.15
C THR A 94 -21.27 7.26 -3.89
N GLU A 95 -22.18 8.25 -3.88
CA GLU A 95 -23.17 8.44 -2.81
C GLU A 95 -24.09 7.21 -2.63
N GLU A 96 -24.12 6.31 -3.62
CA GLU A 96 -24.91 5.07 -3.62
C GLU A 96 -24.04 3.81 -3.43
N PHE A 97 -24.42 3.00 -2.44
CA PHE A 97 -23.83 1.69 -2.18
C PHE A 97 -24.17 0.70 -3.30
N ASN A 98 -23.25 0.54 -4.26
CA ASN A 98 -23.46 -0.25 -5.47
C ASN A 98 -23.06 -1.74 -5.28
N LYS A 99 -23.36 -2.58 -6.29
CA LYS A 99 -23.02 -4.01 -6.28
C LYS A 99 -21.51 -4.30 -6.16
N PHE A 100 -20.68 -3.39 -6.66
CA PHE A 100 -19.22 -3.54 -6.61
C PHE A 100 -18.69 -3.30 -5.19
N ASN A 101 -19.24 -2.30 -4.49
CA ASN A 101 -18.94 -2.04 -3.08
C ASN A 101 -19.33 -3.26 -2.23
N GLU A 102 -20.52 -3.82 -2.48
CA GLU A 102 -20.97 -5.05 -1.83
C GLU A 102 -20.04 -6.23 -2.10
N TYR A 103 -19.60 -6.42 -3.35
CA TYR A 103 -18.65 -7.48 -3.69
C TYR A 103 -17.31 -7.31 -2.96
N LEU A 104 -16.76 -6.09 -2.88
CA LEU A 104 -15.47 -5.84 -2.22
C LEU A 104 -15.55 -5.74 -0.70
N HIS A 105 -16.75 -5.77 -0.11
CA HIS A 105 -16.91 -5.76 1.33
C HIS A 105 -16.23 -6.98 1.95
N VAL A 106 -15.37 -6.72 2.94
CA VAL A 106 -14.70 -7.74 3.76
C VAL A 106 -15.14 -7.51 5.19
N HIS A 107 -15.75 -8.53 5.79
CA HIS A 107 -16.20 -8.52 7.16
C HIS A 107 -15.01 -8.34 8.12
N ARG A 108 -15.19 -7.51 9.15
CA ARG A 108 -14.13 -7.12 10.08
C ARG A 108 -14.60 -7.12 11.53
N LYS A 109 -13.66 -7.20 12.48
CA LYS A 109 -13.99 -7.15 13.91
C LYS A 109 -14.73 -5.87 14.30
N ILE A 110 -14.36 -4.74 13.70
CA ILE A 110 -15.03 -3.43 13.94
C ILE A 110 -16.51 -3.42 13.54
N GLU A 111 -16.91 -4.26 12.58
CA GLU A 111 -18.31 -4.41 12.18
C GLU A 111 -19.13 -5.06 13.28
N ASN A 112 -18.60 -6.11 13.93
CA ASN A 112 -19.27 -6.76 15.06
C ASN A 112 -19.45 -5.79 16.24
N GLU A 113 -18.42 -5.00 16.55
CA GLU A 113 -18.47 -3.99 17.61
C GLU A 113 -19.49 -2.87 17.31
N LEU A 114 -19.58 -2.45 16.05
CA LEU A 114 -20.58 -1.47 15.62
C LEU A 114 -21.99 -2.05 15.67
N GLU A 115 -22.17 -3.29 15.21
CA GLU A 115 -23.45 -3.99 15.28
C GLU A 115 -23.93 -4.16 16.71
N GLU A 116 -23.06 -4.60 17.63
CA GLU A 116 -23.38 -4.71 19.05
C GLU A 116 -23.70 -3.33 19.66
N SER A 117 -22.96 -2.29 19.27
CA SER A 117 -23.24 -0.92 19.71
C SER A 117 -24.61 -0.42 19.22
N LEU A 118 -25.00 -0.73 17.99
CA LEU A 118 -26.30 -0.38 17.42
C LEU A 118 -27.44 -1.15 18.10
N LEU A 119 -27.27 -2.45 18.37
CA LEU A 119 -28.22 -3.24 19.15
C LEU A 119 -28.42 -2.66 20.55
N ASN A 120 -27.32 -2.31 21.22
CA ASN A 120 -27.36 -1.65 22.52
C ASN A 120 -28.06 -0.28 22.45
N LEU A 121 -27.80 0.52 21.42
CA LEU A 121 -28.48 1.80 21.20
C LEU A 121 -29.99 1.62 20.96
N LYS A 122 -30.40 0.56 20.26
CA LYS A 122 -31.82 0.25 20.03
C LYS A 122 -32.54 -0.06 21.35
N SER A 123 -31.88 -0.75 22.28
CA SER A 123 -32.42 -1.10 23.61
C SER A 123 -32.57 0.10 24.57
N LYS A 124 -31.91 1.22 24.28
CA LYS A 124 -31.98 2.45 25.07
C LYS A 124 -33.02 3.40 24.48
N ASP A 125 -33.56 4.30 25.29
CA ASP A 125 -34.40 5.39 24.79
C ASP A 125 -33.56 6.43 24.05
N ARG A 126 -32.31 6.63 24.48
CA ARG A 126 -31.44 7.70 24.02
C ARG A 126 -29.96 7.29 24.03
N GLY A 127 -29.19 7.70 23.00
CA GLY A 127 -27.74 7.54 22.98
C GLY A 127 -27.03 8.04 21.72
N ILE A 128 -25.70 8.15 21.80
CA ILE A 128 -24.79 8.55 20.72
C ILE A 128 -23.75 7.46 20.50
N ILE A 129 -23.53 7.08 19.24
CA ILE A 129 -22.37 6.29 18.81
C ILE A 129 -21.46 7.18 17.96
N PHE A 130 -20.22 7.39 18.40
CA PHE A 130 -19.17 7.96 17.58
C PHE A 130 -18.42 6.84 16.85
N LEU A 131 -18.54 6.79 15.52
CA LEU A 131 -17.74 5.93 14.67
C LEU A 131 -16.50 6.70 14.20
N VAL A 132 -15.36 6.42 14.83
CA VAL A 132 -14.13 7.21 14.70
C VAL A 132 -13.11 6.49 13.84
N GLY A 133 -12.47 7.19 12.92
CA GLY A 133 -11.42 6.62 12.07
C GLY A 133 -10.81 7.63 11.12
N SER A 134 -9.71 7.28 10.48
CA SER A 134 -9.03 8.10 9.49
C SER A 134 -9.81 8.19 8.17
N VAL A 135 -9.36 9.07 7.28
CA VAL A 135 -9.91 9.16 5.92
C VAL A 135 -9.55 7.88 5.15
N GLY A 136 -10.57 7.20 4.62
CA GLY A 136 -10.40 6.00 3.80
C GLY A 136 -10.45 4.66 4.53
N ASP A 137 -10.73 4.64 5.83
CA ASP A 137 -10.84 3.40 6.62
C ASP A 137 -12.13 2.60 6.33
N GLY A 138 -13.12 3.23 5.70
CA GLY A 138 -14.38 2.59 5.31
C GLY A 138 -15.56 2.86 6.25
N LYS A 139 -15.53 3.94 7.06
CA LYS A 139 -16.64 4.33 7.95
C LYS A 139 -17.99 4.41 7.22
N SER A 140 -18.06 5.22 6.17
CA SER A 140 -19.28 5.41 5.38
C SER A 140 -19.70 4.11 4.68
N HIS A 141 -18.73 3.35 4.17
CA HIS A 141 -18.97 2.03 3.56
C HIS A 141 -19.62 1.05 4.54
N LEU A 142 -19.11 0.98 5.77
CA LEU A 142 -19.63 0.10 6.81
C LEU A 142 -21.06 0.48 7.21
N LEU A 143 -21.33 1.77 7.39
CA LEU A 143 -22.67 2.26 7.70
C LEU A 143 -23.66 1.99 6.55
N SER A 144 -23.27 2.23 5.30
CA SER A 144 -24.10 1.93 4.15
C SER A 144 -24.37 0.42 3.98
N TYR A 145 -23.36 -0.42 4.24
CA TYR A 145 -23.50 -1.87 4.19
C TYR A 145 -24.49 -2.36 5.25
N LEU A 146 -24.32 -1.96 6.52
CA LEU A 146 -25.24 -2.33 7.59
C LEU A 146 -26.65 -1.78 7.34
N ASN A 147 -26.79 -0.55 6.86
CA ASN A 147 -28.10 0.04 6.57
C ASN A 147 -28.85 -0.72 5.45
N LYS A 148 -28.12 -1.31 4.49
CA LYS A 148 -28.70 -2.11 3.41
C LYS A 148 -29.07 -3.53 3.86
N HIS A 149 -28.20 -4.19 4.61
CA HIS A 149 -28.37 -5.60 4.98
C HIS A 149 -29.08 -5.84 6.32
N LYS A 150 -29.06 -4.84 7.21
CA LYS A 150 -29.65 -4.85 8.55
C LYS A 150 -30.36 -3.52 8.85
N PRO A 151 -31.34 -3.09 8.02
CA PRO A 151 -32.03 -1.80 8.17
C PRO A 151 -32.69 -1.63 9.55
N GLU A 152 -33.09 -2.72 10.18
CA GLU A 152 -33.68 -2.75 11.53
C GLU A 152 -32.76 -2.17 12.61
N LEU A 153 -31.45 -2.11 12.39
CA LEU A 153 -30.48 -1.50 13.33
C LEU A 153 -30.52 0.03 13.30
N PHE A 154 -31.09 0.63 12.26
CA PHE A 154 -31.11 2.08 12.05
C PHE A 154 -32.52 2.69 12.17
N GLU A 155 -33.52 1.90 12.53
CA GLU A 155 -34.85 2.40 12.87
C GLU A 155 -34.76 3.43 14.01
N ASP A 156 -35.34 4.61 13.79
CA ASP A 156 -35.30 5.75 14.72
C ASP A 156 -33.89 6.26 15.09
N VAL A 157 -32.88 5.96 14.27
CA VAL A 157 -31.49 6.42 14.45
C VAL A 157 -31.14 7.49 13.42
N PHE A 158 -30.71 8.66 13.88
CA PHE A 158 -30.17 9.70 13.00
C PHE A 158 -28.71 9.41 12.65
N ILE A 159 -28.42 9.19 11.37
CA ILE A 159 -27.05 8.96 10.88
C ILE A 159 -26.45 10.28 10.38
N TYR A 160 -25.35 10.70 11.01
CA TYR A 160 -24.54 11.82 10.56
C TYR A 160 -23.24 11.29 9.92
N ASN A 161 -23.28 11.10 8.60
CA ASN A 161 -22.14 10.63 7.81
C ASN A 161 -21.18 11.77 7.48
N ASP A 162 -19.89 11.42 7.46
CA ASP A 162 -18.78 12.26 7.01
C ASP A 162 -18.77 13.67 7.62
N ALA A 163 -18.65 13.71 8.95
CA ALA A 163 -18.49 14.93 9.75
C ALA A 163 -17.15 15.65 9.49
N THR A 164 -16.80 15.89 8.23
CA THR A 164 -15.54 16.45 7.76
C THR A 164 -15.71 17.60 6.76
N GLU A 165 -16.89 17.77 6.16
CA GLU A 165 -17.19 18.89 5.27
C GLU A 165 -18.49 19.60 5.68
N SER A 166 -18.45 20.93 5.78
CA SER A 166 -19.64 21.74 6.03
C SER A 166 -20.35 22.00 4.70
N ASN A 167 -21.60 21.54 4.56
CA ASN A 167 -22.45 21.86 3.41
C ASN A 167 -22.91 23.33 3.34
N ASN A 168 -22.43 24.18 4.26
CA ASN A 168 -22.74 25.59 4.35
C ASN A 168 -21.45 26.44 4.31
N PRO A 169 -21.29 27.36 3.34
CA PRO A 169 -20.09 28.22 3.23
C PRO A 169 -19.90 29.21 4.40
N TYR A 170 -20.85 29.31 5.33
CA TYR A 170 -20.82 30.24 6.46
C TYR A 170 -20.75 29.58 7.84
N LYS A 171 -20.70 28.24 7.93
CA LYS A 171 -20.57 27.50 9.20
C LYS A 171 -19.38 26.55 9.15
N THR A 172 -18.64 26.43 10.24
CA THR A 172 -17.61 25.39 10.33
C THR A 172 -18.26 24.00 10.51
N ALA A 173 -17.60 22.94 10.05
CA ALA A 173 -18.08 21.57 10.25
C ALA A 173 -18.26 21.22 11.74
N VAL A 174 -17.46 21.84 12.62
CA VAL A 174 -17.59 21.70 14.09
C VAL A 174 -18.88 22.33 14.59
N GLU A 175 -19.23 23.54 14.15
CA GLU A 175 -20.48 24.21 14.55
C GLU A 175 -21.71 23.40 14.15
N THR A 176 -21.71 22.84 12.93
CA THR A 176 -22.83 21.99 12.46
C THR A 176 -22.96 20.72 13.30
N LEU A 177 -21.83 20.14 13.72
CA LEU A 177 -21.82 18.98 14.61
C LEU A 177 -22.34 19.34 16.01
N VAL A 178 -21.94 20.49 16.55
CA VAL A 178 -22.43 21.01 17.84
C VAL A 178 -23.93 21.21 17.81
N GLU A 179 -24.49 21.77 16.73
CA GLU A 179 -25.95 21.91 16.57
C GLU A 179 -26.66 20.56 16.72
N LYS A 180 -26.12 19.49 16.12
CA LYS A 180 -26.67 18.13 16.28
C LYS A 180 -26.55 17.59 17.69
N LEU A 181 -25.47 17.90 18.39
CA LEU A 181 -25.29 17.56 19.81
C LEU A 181 -26.20 18.39 20.73
N THR A 182 -26.58 19.61 20.36
CA THR A 182 -27.57 20.40 21.10
C THR A 182 -28.98 19.86 20.89
N GLN A 183 -29.35 19.46 19.66
CA GLN A 183 -30.60 18.73 19.38
C GLN A 183 -30.66 17.42 20.18
N PHE A 184 -29.52 16.74 20.23
CA PHE A 184 -29.03 15.89 21.32
C PHE A 184 -29.69 16.15 22.68
N GLU A 185 -29.03 17.07 23.37
CA GLU A 185 -29.29 17.54 24.73
C GLU A 185 -30.74 17.96 24.97
N ASN A 186 -31.37 18.62 23.99
CA ASN A 186 -32.74 19.12 24.05
C ASN A 186 -33.83 18.05 23.87
N ASN A 187 -33.47 16.76 23.67
CA ASN A 187 -34.40 15.67 23.34
C ASN A 187 -35.12 15.83 21.99
N GLU A 188 -34.57 16.62 21.07
CA GLU A 188 -35.07 16.68 19.68
C GLU A 188 -34.58 15.49 18.85
N LEU A 189 -33.38 14.98 19.21
CA LEU A 189 -32.81 13.76 18.66
C LEU A 189 -32.48 12.80 19.80
N ASN A 190 -32.98 11.57 19.73
CA ASN A 190 -32.77 10.59 20.79
C ASN A 190 -31.62 9.62 20.47
N LYS A 191 -31.50 9.15 19.23
CA LYS A 191 -30.48 8.16 18.85
C LYS A 191 -29.68 8.70 17.69
N ILE A 192 -28.36 8.77 17.85
CA ILE A 192 -27.47 9.36 16.85
C ILE A 192 -26.26 8.45 16.61
N VAL A 193 -25.91 8.26 15.34
CA VAL A 193 -24.63 7.68 14.92
C VAL A 193 -23.84 8.75 14.16
N ILE A 194 -22.63 9.05 14.62
CA ILE A 194 -21.77 10.11 14.08
C ILE A 194 -20.50 9.48 13.53
N ALA A 195 -20.37 9.43 12.20
CA ALA A 195 -19.13 9.02 11.55
C ALA A 195 -18.18 10.22 11.44
N ILE A 196 -17.07 10.18 12.15
CA ILE A 196 -16.17 11.34 12.31
C ILE A 196 -14.70 10.97 12.11
N ASN A 197 -13.94 11.91 11.53
CA ASN A 197 -12.49 11.80 11.46
C ASN A 197 -11.87 12.11 12.83
N VAL A 198 -10.78 11.41 13.19
CA VAL A 198 -10.01 11.62 14.43
C VAL A 198 -9.65 13.09 14.64
N GLY A 199 -9.19 13.79 13.60
CA GLY A 199 -8.85 15.21 13.68
C GLY A 199 -10.07 16.08 13.99
N MET A 200 -11.22 15.77 13.39
CA MET A 200 -12.48 16.47 13.65
C MET A 200 -13.02 16.19 15.05
N LEU A 201 -12.85 14.97 15.56
CA LEU A 201 -13.17 14.63 16.95
C LEU A 201 -12.30 15.43 17.92
N ASN A 202 -11.01 15.65 17.59
CA ASN A 202 -10.14 16.48 18.42
C ASN A 202 -10.62 17.93 18.43
N ASN A 203 -10.91 18.50 17.25
CA ASN A 203 -11.43 19.85 17.12
C ASN A 203 -12.76 20.03 17.87
N LEU A 204 -13.65 19.02 17.81
CA LEU A 204 -14.89 19.01 18.58
C LEU A 204 -14.61 19.03 20.09
N ASN A 205 -13.73 18.15 20.57
CA ASN A 205 -13.37 18.08 21.99
C ASN A 205 -12.76 19.41 22.50
N GLU A 206 -11.90 20.05 21.72
CA GLU A 206 -11.36 21.38 22.03
C GLU A 206 -12.46 22.45 22.09
N TYR A 207 -13.38 22.45 21.12
CA TYR A 207 -14.50 23.37 21.09
C TYR A 207 -15.44 23.18 22.30
N LEU A 208 -15.82 21.94 22.61
CA LEU A 208 -16.71 21.63 23.72
C LEU A 208 -16.10 22.05 25.06
N ARG A 209 -14.78 21.87 25.25
CA ARG A 209 -14.05 22.35 26.44
C ARG A 209 -14.02 23.86 26.54
N ALA A 210 -13.71 24.55 25.45
CA ALA A 210 -13.61 26.01 25.44
C ALA A 210 -14.94 26.67 25.81
N ASN A 211 -16.06 26.05 25.43
CA ASN A 211 -17.41 26.57 25.68
C ASN A 211 -18.11 25.94 26.90
N ASN A 212 -17.50 24.94 27.56
CA ASN A 212 -18.09 24.17 28.66
C ASN A 212 -19.48 23.57 28.34
N VAL A 213 -19.62 22.95 27.18
CA VAL A 213 -20.87 22.29 26.73
C VAL A 213 -20.65 20.78 26.58
N SER A 214 -21.70 19.97 26.75
CA SER A 214 -21.66 18.50 26.59
C SER A 214 -20.59 17.79 27.41
N LEU A 215 -20.57 18.02 28.73
CA LEU A 215 -19.57 17.47 29.66
C LEU A 215 -19.46 15.93 29.58
N ASP A 216 -20.55 15.22 29.35
CA ASP A 216 -20.55 13.76 29.24
C ASP A 216 -19.79 13.28 27.98
N ILE A 217 -19.87 14.04 26.88
CA ILE A 217 -19.11 13.76 25.65
C ILE A 217 -17.62 13.99 25.90
N ILE A 218 -17.25 15.11 26.53
CA ILE A 218 -15.86 15.41 26.90
C ILE A 218 -15.29 14.29 27.78
N LYS A 219 -16.02 13.91 28.84
CA LYS A 219 -15.64 12.85 29.77
C LYS A 219 -15.46 11.51 29.06
N THR A 220 -16.37 11.15 28.16
CA THR A 220 -16.29 9.91 27.38
C THR A 220 -15.04 9.89 26.48
N ILE A 221 -14.78 10.99 25.77
CA ILE A 221 -13.59 11.13 24.91
C ILE A 221 -12.30 11.02 25.74
N GLU A 222 -12.22 11.68 26.89
CA GLU A 222 -11.04 11.61 27.78
C GLU A 222 -10.79 10.19 28.29
N GLN A 223 -11.83 9.55 28.85
CA GLN A 223 -11.70 8.23 29.45
C GLN A 223 -11.45 7.13 28.42
N SER A 224 -11.88 7.33 27.17
CA SER A 224 -11.54 6.43 26.06
C SER A 224 -10.03 6.35 25.81
N ASN A 225 -9.26 7.37 26.22
CA ASN A 225 -7.83 7.49 25.91
C ASN A 225 -7.51 7.57 24.41
N ILE A 226 -8.48 7.87 23.54
CA ILE A 226 -8.32 7.88 22.07
C ILE A 226 -7.21 8.82 21.58
N PHE A 227 -7.02 9.97 22.24
CA PHE A 227 -5.96 10.94 21.92
C PHE A 227 -4.68 10.76 22.73
N SER A 228 -4.63 9.81 23.66
CA SER A 228 -3.43 9.57 24.46
C SER A 228 -2.33 8.91 23.63
N ASN A 229 -1.08 9.04 24.07
CA ASN A 229 0.04 8.27 23.49
C ASN A 229 -0.18 6.75 23.57
N LYS A 230 -1.04 6.31 24.50
CA LYS A 230 -1.45 4.91 24.63
C LYS A 230 -2.62 4.56 23.73
N GLY A 231 -3.36 5.50 23.15
CA GLY A 231 -4.62 5.28 22.40
C GLY A 231 -5.69 4.54 23.21
N MET A 232 -6.83 4.22 22.56
CA MET A 232 -7.81 3.29 23.14
C MET A 232 -7.19 1.90 23.33
N ASN A 233 -7.72 1.10 24.26
CA ASN A 233 -7.29 -0.29 24.44
C ASN A 233 -8.05 -1.26 23.52
N ASN A 234 -9.35 -1.01 23.32
CA ASN A 234 -10.26 -1.83 22.51
C ASN A 234 -10.80 -1.02 21.33
N LEU A 235 -11.51 -1.72 20.42
CA LEU A 235 -12.26 -1.08 19.34
C LEU A 235 -13.46 -0.29 19.87
N PHE A 236 -14.02 -0.71 21.01
CA PHE A 236 -15.17 -0.08 21.65
C PHE A 236 -14.82 0.54 23.01
N PHE A 237 -15.45 1.69 23.30
CA PHE A 237 -15.51 2.27 24.64
C PHE A 237 -16.89 2.89 24.84
N GLY A 238 -17.54 2.61 25.97
CA GLY A 238 -18.87 3.14 26.28
C GLY A 238 -18.92 3.74 27.68
N LEU A 239 -19.58 4.88 27.81
CA LEU A 239 -19.92 5.51 29.08
C LEU A 239 -21.36 6.02 29.01
N GLU A 240 -22.22 5.48 29.87
CA GLU A 240 -23.65 5.85 29.97
C GLU A 240 -24.38 5.73 28.61
N ASN A 241 -24.75 6.87 28.01
CA ASN A 241 -25.47 6.95 26.73
C ASN A 241 -24.55 7.25 25.54
N ILE A 242 -23.23 7.31 25.73
CA ILE A 242 -22.28 7.66 24.69
C ILE A 242 -21.28 6.52 24.50
N SER A 243 -21.06 6.10 23.26
CA SER A 243 -20.06 5.10 22.91
C SER A 243 -19.20 5.54 21.74
N ILE A 244 -17.97 5.03 21.71
CA ILE A 244 -16.97 5.26 20.68
C ILE A 244 -16.58 3.90 20.11
N VAL A 245 -16.73 3.75 18.80
CA VAL A 245 -16.27 2.61 18.01
C VAL A 245 -15.16 3.11 17.09
N SER A 246 -13.93 2.61 17.24
CA SER A 246 -12.73 3.20 16.65
C SER A 246 -12.00 2.24 15.70
N PHE A 247 -11.82 2.67 14.44
CA PHE A 247 -10.98 2.00 13.44
C PHE A 247 -9.48 2.11 13.74
N LEU A 248 -9.05 3.08 14.56
CA LEU A 248 -7.62 3.33 14.82
C LEU A 248 -6.91 2.18 15.53
N ASN A 249 -7.70 1.36 16.20
CA ASN A 249 -7.24 0.23 16.99
C ASN A 249 -7.40 -1.10 16.26
N GLU A 250 -7.89 -1.07 15.02
CA GLU A 250 -8.05 -2.26 14.21
C GLU A 250 -6.68 -2.77 13.75
N LYS A 251 -6.31 -3.95 14.24
CA LYS A 251 -5.12 -4.65 13.78
C LYS A 251 -5.38 -5.25 12.41
N THR A 252 -4.71 -4.68 11.41
CA THR A 252 -4.79 -5.20 10.04
C THR A 252 -3.90 -6.42 9.82
N PHE A 253 -2.93 -6.68 10.70
CA PHE A 253 -2.06 -7.85 10.65
C PHE A 253 -1.68 -8.35 12.04
N THR A 254 -1.19 -9.58 12.10
CA THR A 254 -0.61 -10.20 13.30
C THR A 254 0.81 -10.68 13.01
N ILE A 255 1.61 -10.76 14.07
CA ILE A 255 2.96 -11.33 14.02
C ILE A 255 2.91 -12.62 14.85
N GLU A 256 3.10 -13.76 14.19
CA GLU A 256 3.10 -15.08 14.82
C GLU A 256 4.34 -15.85 14.39
N GLN A 257 5.13 -16.35 15.34
CA GLN A 257 6.29 -17.20 15.06
C GLN A 257 7.29 -16.62 14.05
N SER A 258 7.54 -15.30 14.09
CA SER A 258 8.39 -14.58 13.12
C SER A 258 7.79 -14.40 11.73
N GLU A 259 6.57 -14.89 11.49
CA GLU A 259 5.80 -14.63 10.30
C GLU A 259 4.78 -13.53 10.53
N VAL A 260 4.44 -12.85 9.44
CA VAL A 260 3.49 -11.74 9.44
C VAL A 260 2.29 -12.16 8.61
N LYS A 261 1.09 -12.10 9.18
CA LYS A 261 -0.16 -12.57 8.55
C LYS A 261 -1.25 -11.51 8.62
N SER A 262 -2.16 -11.52 7.67
CA SER A 262 -3.26 -10.56 7.61
C SER A 262 -4.47 -11.18 6.92
N ASP A 263 -5.46 -11.61 7.71
CA ASP A 263 -6.73 -12.12 7.19
C ASP A 263 -7.43 -11.07 6.32
N PHE A 264 -7.29 -9.79 6.67
CA PHE A 264 -7.84 -8.68 5.90
C PHE A 264 -7.20 -8.57 4.52
N TYR A 265 -5.86 -8.61 4.42
CA TYR A 265 -5.19 -8.58 3.13
C TYR A 265 -5.43 -9.84 2.32
N ASP A 266 -5.47 -11.01 2.97
CA ASP A 266 -5.82 -12.27 2.32
C ASP A 266 -7.22 -12.20 1.68
N ALA A 267 -8.22 -11.71 2.42
CA ALA A 267 -9.57 -11.56 1.90
C ALA A 267 -9.67 -10.57 0.72
N ILE A 268 -8.98 -9.42 0.80
CA ILE A 268 -8.95 -8.43 -0.30
C ILE A 268 -8.25 -9.00 -1.54
N PHE A 269 -7.11 -9.66 -1.36
CA PHE A 269 -6.38 -10.26 -2.48
C PHE A 269 -7.19 -11.37 -3.13
N ASN A 270 -7.83 -12.24 -2.34
CA ASN A 270 -8.70 -13.29 -2.87
C ASN A 270 -9.87 -12.73 -3.68
N LYS A 271 -10.47 -11.60 -3.26
CA LYS A 271 -11.55 -10.95 -4.03
C LYS A 271 -11.09 -10.34 -5.36
N ILE A 272 -9.80 -10.08 -5.55
CA ILE A 272 -9.29 -9.43 -6.77
C ILE A 272 -8.54 -10.43 -7.67
N PHE A 273 -7.82 -11.39 -7.09
CA PHE A 273 -6.86 -12.25 -7.79
C PHE A 273 -7.14 -13.76 -7.67
N SER A 274 -8.28 -14.19 -7.11
CA SER A 274 -8.66 -15.60 -7.16
C SER A 274 -9.00 -16.03 -8.58
N GLU A 275 -8.52 -17.20 -9.00
CA GLU A 275 -8.82 -17.82 -10.29
C GLU A 275 -10.19 -18.52 -10.25
N ASP A 276 -11.24 -17.74 -10.02
CA ASP A 276 -12.63 -18.20 -9.95
C ASP A 276 -13.50 -17.40 -10.93
N MET A 277 -14.44 -18.06 -11.62
CA MET A 277 -15.38 -17.38 -12.51
C MET A 277 -16.40 -16.51 -11.75
N ASP A 278 -16.58 -16.75 -10.45
CA ASP A 278 -17.36 -15.89 -9.56
C ASP A 278 -16.60 -14.60 -9.18
N ASN A 279 -15.28 -14.56 -9.36
CA ASN A 279 -14.49 -13.34 -9.24
C ASN A 279 -14.66 -12.49 -10.52
N PRO A 280 -15.27 -11.29 -10.44
CA PRO A 280 -15.53 -10.45 -11.60
C PRO A 280 -14.24 -9.97 -12.27
N PHE A 281 -13.14 -9.80 -11.54
CA PHE A 281 -11.85 -9.41 -12.12
C PHE A 281 -11.26 -10.54 -12.97
N TYR A 282 -11.27 -11.77 -12.45
CA TYR A 282 -10.76 -12.92 -13.19
C TYR A 282 -11.66 -13.23 -14.39
N LYS A 283 -12.99 -13.20 -14.20
CA LYS A 283 -13.95 -13.34 -15.30
C LYS A 283 -13.69 -12.32 -16.41
N ALA A 284 -13.50 -11.04 -16.07
CA ALA A 284 -13.19 -10.01 -17.07
C ALA A 284 -11.83 -10.23 -17.74
N PHE A 285 -10.82 -10.70 -16.98
CA PHE A 285 -9.53 -11.10 -17.55
C PHE A 285 -9.68 -12.24 -18.57
N ILE A 286 -10.51 -13.25 -18.30
CA ILE A 286 -10.79 -14.34 -19.24
C ILE A 286 -11.56 -13.85 -20.46
N GLU A 287 -12.61 -13.03 -20.27
CA GLU A 287 -13.41 -12.46 -21.35
C GLU A 287 -12.59 -11.56 -22.29
N ASP A 288 -11.59 -10.85 -21.74
CA ASP A 288 -10.64 -10.04 -22.49
C ASP A 288 -9.51 -10.87 -23.15
N ASP A 289 -9.53 -12.21 -22.99
CA ASP A 289 -8.50 -13.16 -23.43
C ASP A 289 -7.09 -12.83 -22.85
N GLY A 290 -7.09 -12.47 -21.58
CA GLY A 290 -5.94 -11.89 -20.85
C GLY A 290 -4.67 -12.72 -20.90
N PHE A 291 -4.75 -14.05 -21.01
CA PHE A 291 -3.58 -14.93 -21.17
C PHE A 291 -2.80 -14.68 -22.47
N ASN A 292 -3.48 -14.18 -23.50
CA ASN A 292 -2.94 -13.89 -24.83
C ASN A 292 -2.82 -12.39 -25.10
N ARG A 293 -3.23 -11.54 -24.14
CA ARG A 293 -3.05 -10.08 -24.19
C ARG A 293 -1.63 -9.70 -23.80
N LYS A 294 -1.11 -8.69 -24.49
CA LYS A 294 0.31 -8.29 -24.44
C LYS A 294 0.50 -6.98 -23.70
N GLU A 295 -0.58 -6.28 -23.41
CA GLU A 295 -0.58 -5.01 -22.72
C GLU A 295 -0.17 -5.20 -21.27
N PRO A 296 0.61 -4.25 -20.69
CA PRO A 296 1.18 -4.44 -19.36
C PRO A 296 0.15 -4.71 -18.27
N ILE A 297 -1.06 -4.15 -18.36
CA ILE A 297 -2.13 -4.42 -17.39
C ILE A 297 -2.45 -5.92 -17.27
N TYR A 298 -2.59 -6.64 -18.39
CA TYR A 298 -2.90 -8.07 -18.37
C TYR A 298 -1.71 -8.90 -17.90
N GLN A 299 -0.48 -8.51 -18.27
CA GLN A 299 0.73 -9.18 -17.79
C GLN A 299 0.94 -8.97 -16.28
N ASN A 300 0.67 -7.77 -15.78
CA ASN A 300 0.75 -7.44 -14.35
C ASN A 300 -0.33 -8.20 -13.56
N TYR A 301 -1.56 -8.25 -14.08
CA TYR A 301 -2.64 -9.03 -13.47
C TYR A 301 -2.33 -10.53 -13.46
N LEU A 302 -1.84 -11.08 -14.58
CA LEU A 302 -1.41 -12.48 -14.68
C LEU A 302 -0.31 -12.82 -13.67
N LEU A 303 0.67 -11.94 -13.46
CA LEU A 303 1.70 -12.13 -12.44
C LEU A 303 1.12 -12.13 -11.02
N MET A 304 0.09 -11.32 -10.76
CA MET A 304 -0.61 -11.26 -9.47
C MET A 304 -1.52 -12.46 -9.19
N LEU A 305 -1.85 -13.29 -10.18
CA LEU A 305 -2.56 -14.55 -9.95
C LEU A 305 -1.68 -15.58 -9.21
N ASP A 306 -0.35 -15.43 -9.26
CA ASP A 306 0.56 -16.34 -8.56
C ASP A 306 0.58 -16.11 -7.04
N ASN A 307 0.34 -17.19 -6.28
CA ASN A 307 0.27 -17.15 -4.82
C ASN A 307 1.57 -16.69 -4.14
N ASN A 308 2.74 -17.00 -4.71
CA ASN A 308 4.03 -16.54 -4.16
C ASN A 308 4.19 -15.04 -4.36
N VAL A 309 3.81 -14.54 -5.54
CA VAL A 309 3.79 -13.10 -5.82
C VAL A 309 2.86 -12.37 -4.84
N GLN A 310 1.63 -12.87 -4.65
CA GLN A 310 0.70 -12.30 -3.68
C GLN A 310 1.27 -12.32 -2.25
N ARG A 311 1.91 -13.43 -1.83
CA ARG A 311 2.56 -13.54 -0.53
C ARG A 311 3.64 -12.47 -0.34
N THR A 312 4.49 -12.27 -1.34
CA THR A 312 5.55 -11.25 -1.30
C THR A 312 4.98 -9.84 -1.24
N ILE A 313 3.95 -9.52 -2.03
CA ILE A 313 3.34 -8.19 -2.00
C ILE A 313 2.68 -7.92 -0.63
N LYS A 314 1.96 -8.89 -0.07
CA LYS A 314 1.40 -8.78 1.29
C LYS A 314 2.48 -8.57 2.34
N TYR A 315 3.57 -9.34 2.26
CA TYR A 315 4.73 -9.16 3.13
C TYR A 315 5.33 -7.75 3.01
N LEU A 316 5.52 -7.24 1.79
CA LEU A 316 6.04 -5.89 1.54
C LEU A 316 5.14 -4.78 2.11
N ILE A 317 3.82 -4.92 1.95
CA ILE A 317 2.84 -3.99 2.52
C ILE A 317 3.05 -3.92 4.03
N ILE A 318 3.09 -5.07 4.72
CA ILE A 318 3.19 -5.09 6.17
C ILE A 318 4.59 -4.65 6.64
N LYS A 319 5.65 -5.07 5.95
CA LYS A 319 7.01 -4.58 6.21
C LYS A 319 7.08 -3.06 6.13
N THR A 320 6.44 -2.47 5.12
CA THR A 320 6.37 -1.01 4.96
C THR A 320 5.57 -0.35 6.08
N GLN A 321 4.45 -0.94 6.53
CA GLN A 321 3.72 -0.45 7.71
C GLN A 321 4.59 -0.40 8.95
N ILE A 322 5.34 -1.48 9.21
CA ILE A 322 6.19 -1.61 10.39
C ILE A 322 7.38 -0.64 10.31
N VAL A 323 8.13 -0.65 9.21
CA VAL A 323 9.34 0.17 9.04
C VAL A 323 9.01 1.66 9.06
N ASN A 324 7.91 2.06 8.42
CA ASN A 324 7.52 3.47 8.34
C ASN A 324 6.58 3.91 9.46
N LYS A 325 6.15 3.00 10.36
CA LYS A 325 5.14 3.24 11.41
C LYS A 325 3.87 3.85 10.85
N ARG A 326 3.32 3.24 9.80
CA ARG A 326 2.14 3.73 9.07
C ARG A 326 1.01 2.73 9.11
N ILE A 327 -0.20 3.24 9.35
CA ILE A 327 -1.44 2.51 9.11
C ILE A 327 -1.82 2.71 7.64
N ILE A 328 -2.26 1.64 6.97
CA ILE A 328 -2.75 1.70 5.59
C ILE A 328 -4.26 1.55 5.64
N SER A 329 -4.97 2.58 5.22
CA SER A 329 -6.43 2.52 5.09
C SER A 329 -6.84 1.61 3.94
N THR A 330 -8.08 1.11 3.96
CA THR A 330 -8.61 0.26 2.88
C THR A 330 -8.51 0.95 1.52
N ARG A 331 -8.82 2.24 1.47
CA ARG A 331 -8.70 3.04 0.23
C ARG A 331 -7.26 3.06 -0.29
N ALA A 332 -6.28 3.28 0.59
CA ALA A 332 -4.88 3.30 0.20
C ALA A 332 -4.40 1.93 -0.31
N LEU A 333 -4.89 0.84 0.28
CA LEU A 333 -4.62 -0.52 -0.19
C LEU A 333 -5.19 -0.76 -1.60
N LEU A 334 -6.47 -0.46 -1.83
CA LEU A 334 -7.10 -0.67 -3.14
C LEU A 334 -6.45 0.19 -4.23
N ASN A 335 -6.14 1.45 -3.92
CA ASN A 335 -5.43 2.33 -4.84
C ASN A 335 -4.01 1.82 -5.12
N PHE A 336 -3.33 1.25 -4.12
CA PHE A 336 -2.03 0.63 -4.31
C PHE A 336 -2.10 -0.56 -5.28
N LEU A 337 -3.08 -1.44 -5.13
CA LEU A 337 -3.28 -2.57 -6.04
C LEU A 337 -3.55 -2.09 -7.48
N TYR A 338 -4.36 -1.04 -7.63
CA TYR A 338 -4.52 -0.36 -8.91
C TYR A 338 -3.19 0.18 -9.45
N ASP A 339 -2.44 0.92 -8.64
CA ASP A 339 -1.20 1.59 -9.03
C ASP A 339 -0.07 0.64 -9.42
N ILE A 340 -0.10 -0.65 -9.01
CA ILE A 340 0.92 -1.64 -9.40
C ILE A 340 0.49 -2.51 -10.59
N ILE A 341 -0.77 -2.44 -11.01
CA ILE A 341 -1.31 -3.21 -12.12
C ILE A 341 -1.57 -2.34 -13.35
N VAL A 342 -2.19 -1.17 -13.16
CA VAL A 342 -2.65 -0.33 -14.26
C VAL A 342 -1.59 0.73 -14.61
N PRO A 343 -0.94 0.65 -15.77
CA PRO A 343 0.07 1.62 -16.20
C PRO A 343 -0.56 2.96 -16.59
N GLU A 344 0.22 4.04 -16.49
CA GLU A 344 -0.21 5.35 -17.00
C GLU A 344 -0.18 5.39 -18.53
N ILE A 345 -1.10 6.15 -19.12
CA ILE A 345 -1.31 6.28 -20.58
C ILE A 345 -0.02 6.67 -21.33
N ASN A 346 0.89 7.42 -20.68
CA ASN A 346 2.12 7.93 -21.30
C ASN A 346 3.42 7.29 -20.76
N GLN A 347 3.32 6.19 -20.01
CA GLN A 347 4.47 5.54 -19.41
C GLN A 347 5.29 4.76 -20.46
N ARG A 348 6.62 4.75 -20.34
CA ARG A 348 7.48 3.94 -21.23
C ARG A 348 7.13 2.46 -21.03
N SER A 349 7.15 1.67 -22.11
CA SER A 349 6.68 0.27 -22.11
C SER A 349 7.23 -0.58 -20.96
N ASN A 350 8.52 -0.44 -20.64
CA ASN A 350 9.15 -1.28 -19.62
C ASN A 350 8.94 -0.73 -18.20
N ASP A 351 8.59 0.55 -18.05
CA ASP A 351 8.22 1.16 -16.76
C ASP A 351 6.77 0.83 -16.36
N SER A 352 5.98 0.33 -17.31
CA SER A 352 4.58 -0.09 -17.13
C SER A 352 4.42 -1.48 -16.49
N PHE A 353 5.52 -2.17 -16.19
CA PHE A 353 5.46 -3.50 -15.58
C PHE A 353 5.49 -3.45 -14.06
N LEU A 354 4.80 -4.40 -13.42
CA LEU A 354 4.58 -4.47 -11.98
C LEU A 354 5.87 -4.29 -11.18
N VAL A 355 6.96 -4.97 -11.53
CA VAL A 355 8.22 -4.88 -10.77
C VAL A 355 8.81 -3.47 -10.79
N ASN A 356 8.61 -2.71 -11.86
CA ASN A 356 9.06 -1.32 -11.94
C ASN A 356 8.04 -0.37 -11.33
N MET A 357 6.74 -0.63 -11.53
CA MET A 357 5.69 0.18 -10.93
C MET A 357 5.75 0.14 -9.40
N LEU A 358 6.10 -1.02 -8.83
CA LEU A 358 6.24 -1.25 -7.39
C LEU A 358 7.38 -0.43 -6.76
N PHE A 359 8.54 -0.35 -7.41
CA PHE A 359 9.76 0.23 -6.82
C PHE A 359 10.19 1.58 -7.42
N ASN A 360 9.79 1.92 -8.65
CA ASN A 360 10.20 3.15 -9.34
C ASN A 360 9.10 4.23 -9.39
N SER A 361 7.89 3.96 -8.89
CA SER A 361 6.78 4.93 -8.90
C SER A 361 6.75 5.85 -7.67
N SER A 362 7.93 6.28 -7.18
CA SER A 362 8.02 7.20 -6.04
C SER A 362 7.25 8.50 -6.35
N GLY A 363 6.31 8.88 -5.49
CA GLY A 363 5.49 10.07 -5.66
C GLY A 363 4.05 9.83 -6.11
N LYS A 364 3.69 8.64 -6.65
CA LYS A 364 2.28 8.33 -6.97
C LYS A 364 1.41 8.19 -5.73
N SER A 365 1.93 7.45 -4.76
CA SER A 365 1.31 7.29 -3.45
C SER A 365 2.35 7.31 -2.35
N SER A 366 1.90 7.65 -1.14
CA SER A 366 2.75 7.63 0.05
C SER A 366 3.29 6.22 0.34
N LEU A 367 2.54 5.19 -0.02
CA LEU A 367 2.93 3.77 0.13
C LEU A 367 4.02 3.39 -0.86
N LEU A 368 3.86 3.67 -2.16
CA LEU A 368 4.88 3.38 -3.18
C LEU A 368 6.18 4.16 -2.93
N THR A 369 6.07 5.37 -2.40
CA THR A 369 7.24 6.17 -1.98
C THR A 369 8.01 5.47 -0.86
N SER A 370 7.33 4.83 0.08
CA SER A 370 7.98 4.03 1.12
C SER A 370 8.55 2.72 0.57
N MET A 371 7.86 2.06 -0.37
CA MET A 371 8.30 0.81 -0.99
C MET A 371 9.55 0.98 -1.86
N HIS A 372 9.77 2.16 -2.46
CA HIS A 372 11.01 2.47 -3.18
C HIS A 372 12.27 2.14 -2.36
N TYR A 373 12.26 2.45 -1.06
CA TYR A 373 13.39 2.18 -0.16
C TYR A 373 13.49 0.72 0.30
N GLN A 374 12.51 -0.12 -0.07
CA GLN A 374 12.47 -1.55 0.21
C GLN A 374 12.85 -2.40 -1.02
N ASP A 375 13.32 -1.76 -2.10
CA ASP A 375 13.74 -2.44 -3.31
C ASP A 375 14.90 -3.43 -3.04
N PRO A 376 14.78 -4.71 -3.41
CA PRO A 376 15.82 -5.71 -3.21
C PRO A 376 17.16 -5.34 -3.85
N VAL A 377 17.18 -4.51 -4.90
CA VAL A 377 18.42 -4.07 -5.55
C VAL A 377 19.25 -3.13 -4.65
N LEU A 378 18.61 -2.48 -3.67
CA LEU A 378 19.29 -1.58 -2.72
C LEU A 378 19.94 -2.35 -1.56
N PHE A 379 19.68 -3.65 -1.41
CA PHE A 379 20.26 -4.45 -0.34
C PHE A 379 21.72 -4.80 -0.66
N GLN A 380 22.61 -4.55 0.30
CA GLN A 380 24.02 -4.94 0.17
C GLN A 380 24.16 -6.44 0.46
N SER A 381 24.46 -7.22 -0.58
CA SER A 381 24.60 -8.67 -0.45
C SER A 381 25.62 -9.21 -1.44
N ALA A 382 26.58 -9.99 -0.94
CA ALA A 382 27.56 -10.68 -1.77
C ALA A 382 26.89 -11.64 -2.78
N LYS A 383 25.69 -12.16 -2.47
CA LYS A 383 24.90 -12.98 -3.40
C LYS A 383 24.44 -12.16 -4.60
N LEU A 384 23.97 -10.93 -4.37
CA LEU A 384 23.54 -10.03 -5.46
C LEU A 384 24.71 -9.55 -6.30
N ASP A 385 25.85 -9.25 -5.68
CA ASP A 385 27.07 -8.88 -6.40
C ASP A 385 27.54 -10.02 -7.32
N LYS A 386 27.52 -11.26 -6.80
CA LYS A 386 27.83 -12.46 -7.60
C LYS A 386 26.83 -12.65 -8.75
N LEU A 387 25.53 -12.56 -8.47
CA LEU A 387 24.48 -12.67 -9.49
C LEU A 387 24.63 -11.60 -10.57
N ASN A 388 24.99 -10.37 -10.19
CA ASN A 388 25.23 -9.27 -11.13
C ASN A 388 26.36 -9.61 -12.11
N ILE A 389 27.49 -10.11 -11.59
CA ILE A 389 28.65 -10.54 -12.39
C ILE A 389 28.27 -11.72 -13.31
N GLU A 390 27.51 -12.70 -12.80
CA GLU A 390 27.06 -13.84 -13.59
C GLU A 390 26.13 -13.42 -14.73
N LEU A 391 25.16 -12.55 -14.47
CA LEU A 391 24.24 -12.02 -15.49
C LEU A 391 24.94 -11.06 -16.47
N PHE A 392 26.07 -10.48 -16.10
CA PHE A 392 26.90 -9.68 -17.01
C PHE A 392 27.64 -10.56 -18.01
N ASN A 393 28.24 -11.66 -17.53
CA ASN A 393 29.09 -12.51 -18.32
C ASN A 393 28.36 -13.67 -19.02
N THR A 394 27.08 -13.88 -18.73
CA THR A 394 26.34 -15.00 -19.32
C THR A 394 26.18 -14.84 -20.84
N LEU A 395 26.53 -15.91 -21.56
CA LEU A 395 26.28 -16.03 -23.00
C LEU A 395 24.84 -16.47 -23.30
N ASP A 396 24.16 -17.03 -22.30
CA ASP A 396 22.77 -17.48 -22.37
C ASP A 396 22.02 -16.97 -21.13
N LEU A 397 21.31 -15.87 -21.31
CA LEU A 397 20.54 -15.28 -20.23
C LEU A 397 19.32 -16.14 -19.87
N GLN A 398 18.73 -16.82 -20.86
CA GLN A 398 17.49 -17.55 -20.65
C GLN A 398 17.74 -18.81 -19.82
N ALA A 399 18.76 -19.60 -20.17
CA ALA A 399 19.17 -20.74 -19.34
C ALA A 399 19.57 -20.31 -17.92
N LYS A 400 20.22 -19.14 -17.79
CA LYS A 400 20.58 -18.61 -16.46
C LYS A 400 19.37 -18.19 -15.65
N CYS A 401 18.36 -17.60 -16.28
CA CYS A 401 17.09 -17.29 -15.64
C CYS A 401 16.32 -18.58 -15.29
N GLU A 402 16.30 -19.59 -16.15
CA GLU A 402 15.67 -20.87 -15.84
C GLU A 402 16.30 -21.52 -14.61
N GLN A 403 17.62 -21.47 -14.49
CA GLN A 403 18.33 -21.91 -13.28
C GLN A 403 17.93 -21.10 -12.03
N LEU A 404 17.79 -19.78 -12.17
CA LEU A 404 17.48 -18.88 -11.06
C LEU A 404 16.03 -19.08 -10.56
N PHE A 405 15.05 -19.08 -11.45
CA PHE A 405 13.64 -19.16 -11.12
C PHE A 405 13.15 -20.58 -10.84
N GLY A 406 13.86 -21.60 -11.38
CA GLY A 406 13.36 -22.97 -11.47
C GLY A 406 12.37 -23.15 -12.62
N GLU A 407 12.22 -24.39 -13.10
CA GLU A 407 11.47 -24.72 -14.32
C GLU A 407 10.02 -24.20 -14.30
N ASP A 408 9.31 -24.36 -13.19
CA ASP A 408 7.91 -23.99 -13.06
C ASP A 408 7.70 -22.47 -13.06
N ASN A 409 8.48 -21.72 -12.28
CA ASN A 409 8.35 -20.26 -12.24
C ASN A 409 8.88 -19.63 -13.53
N TYR A 410 9.95 -20.19 -14.12
CA TYR A 410 10.48 -19.71 -15.39
C TYR A 410 9.42 -19.77 -16.49
N LYS A 411 8.67 -20.86 -16.61
CA LYS A 411 7.56 -20.99 -17.58
C LYS A 411 6.52 -19.87 -17.44
N LYS A 412 6.23 -19.42 -16.21
CA LYS A 412 5.28 -18.33 -15.94
C LYS A 412 5.79 -16.95 -16.37
N VAL A 413 7.10 -16.72 -16.27
CA VAL A 413 7.71 -15.41 -16.53
C VAL A 413 8.55 -15.31 -17.80
N MET A 414 8.69 -16.40 -18.56
CA MET A 414 9.55 -16.44 -19.74
C MET A 414 9.21 -15.33 -20.74
N SER A 415 7.91 -15.06 -21.00
CA SER A 415 7.48 -13.96 -21.87
C SER A 415 7.93 -12.59 -21.35
N TYR A 416 7.89 -12.41 -20.03
CA TYR A 416 8.36 -11.23 -19.35
C TYR A 416 9.88 -11.08 -19.46
N LEU A 417 10.64 -12.16 -19.29
CA LEU A 417 12.10 -12.15 -19.36
C LEU A 417 12.62 -11.78 -20.76
N TYR A 418 11.98 -12.25 -21.83
CA TYR A 418 12.36 -11.85 -23.19
C TYR A 418 12.24 -10.35 -23.47
N LEU A 419 11.32 -9.65 -22.79
CA LEU A 419 11.21 -8.18 -22.90
C LEU A 419 12.44 -7.48 -22.31
N LEU A 420 13.21 -8.16 -21.46
CA LEU A 420 14.37 -7.61 -20.77
C LEU A 420 15.67 -7.76 -21.58
N ASP A 421 15.72 -8.67 -22.55
CA ASP A 421 16.92 -8.94 -23.37
C ASP A 421 17.44 -7.69 -24.09
N GLY A 422 16.54 -6.80 -24.51
CA GLY A 422 16.87 -5.59 -25.24
C GLY A 422 17.36 -4.41 -24.39
N LEU A 423 17.32 -4.54 -23.05
CA LEU A 423 17.69 -3.49 -22.10
C LEU A 423 19.19 -3.43 -21.86
N ASP A 424 19.65 -2.27 -21.36
CA ASP A 424 21.00 -2.18 -20.80
C ASP A 424 21.14 -3.12 -19.59
N HIS A 425 22.38 -3.53 -19.31
CA HIS A 425 22.66 -4.50 -18.26
C HIS A 425 22.03 -4.09 -16.92
N LYS A 426 22.26 -2.85 -16.47
CA LYS A 426 21.83 -2.39 -15.16
C LYS A 426 20.33 -2.54 -15.00
N ARG A 427 19.56 -2.04 -15.98
CA ARG A 427 18.10 -2.13 -15.95
C ARG A 427 17.59 -3.56 -16.04
N ARG A 428 18.24 -4.41 -16.84
CA ARG A 428 17.94 -5.84 -16.95
C ARG A 428 18.16 -6.56 -15.63
N PHE A 429 19.29 -6.31 -14.98
CA PHE A 429 19.62 -6.85 -13.66
C PHE A 429 18.59 -6.44 -12.61
N GLU A 430 18.26 -5.15 -12.54
CA GLU A 430 17.24 -4.61 -11.63
C GLU A 430 15.89 -5.34 -11.80
N MET A 431 15.43 -5.49 -13.04
CA MET A 431 14.15 -6.14 -13.32
C MET A 431 14.15 -7.64 -13.01
N ILE A 432 15.24 -8.37 -13.30
CA ILE A 432 15.37 -9.80 -12.97
C ILE A 432 15.37 -10.01 -11.46
N VAL A 433 16.14 -9.20 -10.71
CA VAL A 433 16.21 -9.28 -9.25
C VAL A 433 14.86 -8.98 -8.62
N ARG A 434 14.19 -7.90 -9.04
CA ARG A 434 12.86 -7.55 -8.53
C ARG A 434 11.81 -8.62 -8.87
N LEU A 435 11.88 -9.21 -10.07
CA LEU A 435 10.97 -10.28 -10.46
C LEU A 435 11.19 -11.54 -9.61
N HIS A 436 12.44 -11.96 -9.42
CA HIS A 436 12.77 -13.12 -8.59
C HIS A 436 12.37 -12.89 -7.13
N TYR A 437 12.58 -11.67 -6.61
CA TYR A 437 12.11 -11.27 -5.29
C TYR A 437 10.61 -11.48 -5.11
N LEU A 438 9.78 -11.25 -6.13
CA LEU A 438 8.33 -11.49 -6.02
C LEU A 438 7.99 -12.98 -5.82
N PHE A 439 8.77 -13.90 -6.38
CA PHE A 439 8.55 -15.34 -6.19
C PHE A 439 9.14 -15.83 -4.86
N ASP A 440 10.25 -15.26 -4.41
CA ASP A 440 10.86 -15.61 -3.14
C ASP A 440 11.56 -14.41 -2.49
N TYR A 441 10.81 -13.68 -1.67
CA TYR A 441 11.35 -12.55 -0.93
C TYR A 441 12.38 -12.99 0.12
N THR A 442 12.27 -14.21 0.65
CA THR A 442 13.06 -14.69 1.80
C THR A 442 14.55 -14.77 1.46
N GLU A 443 14.89 -14.99 0.20
CA GLU A 443 16.28 -15.02 -0.29
C GLU A 443 17.00 -13.67 -0.22
N TYR A 444 16.24 -12.57 -0.16
CA TYR A 444 16.76 -11.20 -0.25
C TYR A 444 16.65 -10.45 1.07
N GLU A 445 15.75 -10.86 1.95
CA GLU A 445 15.45 -10.09 3.16
C GLU A 445 16.64 -9.99 4.11
N PRO A 446 17.00 -8.76 4.54
CA PRO A 446 18.03 -8.59 5.55
C PRO A 446 17.63 -9.25 6.87
N THR A 447 18.59 -9.95 7.49
CA THR A 447 18.41 -10.59 8.81
C THR A 447 18.03 -9.59 9.92
N THR A 448 18.34 -8.31 9.72
CA THR A 448 17.99 -7.22 10.65
C THR A 448 16.49 -7.04 10.81
N PHE A 449 15.71 -7.14 9.73
CA PHE A 449 14.26 -7.01 9.81
C PHE A 449 13.62 -8.21 10.51
N ILE A 450 14.03 -9.43 10.13
CA ILE A 450 13.57 -10.66 10.79
C ILE A 450 13.92 -10.63 12.28
N SER A 451 15.15 -10.24 12.62
CA SER A 451 15.56 -10.09 14.02
C SER A 451 14.72 -9.06 14.78
N PHE A 452 14.28 -7.98 14.12
CA PHE A 452 13.39 -6.99 14.70
C PHE A 452 11.97 -7.53 14.93
N ILE A 453 11.42 -8.30 14.00
CA ILE A 453 10.12 -8.97 14.14
C ILE A 453 10.15 -9.95 15.33
N ASN A 454 11.21 -10.76 15.45
CA ASN A 454 11.38 -11.70 16.56
C ASN A 454 11.52 -10.96 17.90
N MET A 455 12.18 -9.80 17.89
CA MET A 455 12.25 -8.94 19.07
C MET A 455 10.88 -8.44 19.51
N ILE A 456 9.99 -8.10 18.58
CA ILE A 456 8.64 -7.62 18.89
C ILE A 456 7.77 -8.76 19.43
N SER A 457 7.80 -9.93 18.81
CA SER A 457 6.92 -11.06 19.20
C SER A 457 7.23 -11.55 20.62
N ASP A 458 8.51 -11.66 20.97
CA ASP A 458 8.95 -12.36 22.16
C ASP A 458 9.41 -11.41 23.28
N LEU A 459 9.21 -10.09 23.09
CA LEU A 459 9.71 -9.08 24.03
C LEU A 459 9.19 -9.30 25.46
N ASN A 460 7.91 -9.66 25.58
CA ASN A 460 7.24 -9.82 26.87
C ASN A 460 7.82 -10.99 27.67
N THR A 461 8.11 -12.09 26.99
CA THR A 461 8.45 -13.39 27.56
C THR A 461 9.97 -13.60 27.68
N ASN A 462 10.79 -12.84 26.95
CA ASN A 462 12.24 -13.08 26.86
C ASN A 462 13.11 -11.95 27.46
N ASN A 463 13.66 -12.20 28.65
CA ASN A 463 14.55 -11.25 29.34
C ASN A 463 15.88 -10.99 28.59
N ALA A 464 16.37 -11.94 27.80
CA ALA A 464 17.58 -11.75 27.01
C ALA A 464 17.34 -10.72 25.89
N LEU A 465 16.16 -10.76 25.24
CA LEU A 465 15.77 -9.77 24.22
C LEU A 465 15.59 -8.38 24.83
N LYS A 466 14.98 -8.26 26.02
CA LYS A 466 14.90 -6.98 26.75
C LYS A 466 16.30 -6.37 26.98
N LYS A 467 17.27 -7.20 27.37
CA LYS A 467 18.66 -6.78 27.57
C LYS A 467 19.35 -6.40 26.26
N ASP A 468 19.13 -7.16 25.18
CA ASP A 468 19.69 -6.83 23.86
C ASP A 468 19.15 -5.48 23.35
N ILE A 469 17.85 -5.24 23.42
CA ILE A 469 17.26 -3.95 23.04
C ILE A 469 17.83 -2.81 23.87
N LEU A 470 17.96 -3.01 25.18
CA LEU A 470 18.56 -2.02 26.06
C LEU A 470 20.00 -1.69 25.64
N ASN A 471 20.80 -2.71 25.33
CA ASN A 471 22.15 -2.53 24.82
C ASN A 471 22.16 -1.77 23.49
N LYS A 472 21.24 -2.09 22.57
CA LYS A 472 21.11 -1.36 21.29
C LYS A 472 20.72 0.10 21.50
N VAL A 473 19.80 0.41 22.41
CA VAL A 473 19.42 1.79 22.75
C VAL A 473 20.61 2.55 23.33
N ILE A 474 21.32 1.97 24.29
CA ILE A 474 22.53 2.57 24.87
C ILE A 474 23.59 2.82 23.79
N LEU A 475 23.83 1.82 22.94
CA LEU A 475 24.80 1.92 21.85
C LEU A 475 24.37 2.95 20.78
N ALA A 476 23.08 3.08 20.51
CA ALA A 476 22.53 4.11 19.63
C ALA A 476 22.76 5.51 20.21
N ILE A 477 22.60 5.71 21.52
CA ILE A 477 22.91 6.99 22.18
C ILE A 477 24.39 7.37 21.97
N TYR A 478 25.31 6.42 22.16
CA TYR A 478 26.74 6.69 21.92
C TYR A 478 27.09 6.93 20.45
N ARG A 479 26.33 6.36 19.52
CA ARG A 479 26.55 6.53 18.07
C ARG A 479 25.88 7.76 17.49
N TRP A 480 24.82 8.30 18.13
CA TRP A 480 24.00 9.37 17.57
C TRP A 480 24.78 10.63 17.18
N LYS A 481 25.64 11.15 18.08
CA LYS A 481 26.56 12.28 17.78
C LYS A 481 28.01 11.84 17.66
N GLY A 482 28.28 10.54 17.66
CA GLY A 482 29.62 9.98 17.84
C GLY A 482 30.11 10.01 19.28
N SER A 483 31.22 9.34 19.52
CA SER A 483 31.79 9.14 20.85
C SER A 483 33.31 9.34 20.77
N PRO A 484 33.91 10.30 21.52
CA PRO A 484 35.36 10.52 21.50
C PRO A 484 36.13 9.35 22.14
N LYS A 485 35.50 8.65 23.09
CA LYS A 485 36.05 7.48 23.79
C LYS A 485 34.92 6.74 24.50
N LYS A 486 35.17 5.49 24.90
CA LYS A 486 34.19 4.63 25.59
C LYS A 486 33.52 5.38 26.75
N ASN A 487 32.18 5.34 26.81
CA ASN A 487 31.32 6.01 27.78
C ASN A 487 31.21 7.55 27.65
N TYR A 488 31.64 8.13 26.53
CA TYR A 488 31.50 9.57 26.29
C TYR A 488 30.63 9.85 25.05
N ILE A 489 29.92 10.97 25.07
CA ILE A 489 29.16 11.50 23.93
C ILE A 489 29.64 12.90 23.59
N TYR A 490 29.56 13.28 22.32
CA TYR A 490 29.78 14.67 21.92
C TYR A 490 28.55 15.54 22.21
N ASN A 491 28.75 16.68 22.87
CA ASN A 491 27.74 17.74 22.99
C ASN A 491 27.91 18.80 21.90
N GLU A 492 26.81 19.40 21.46
CA GLU A 492 26.85 20.51 20.49
C GLU A 492 27.47 21.77 21.11
N SER A 493 28.10 22.56 20.24
CA SER A 493 28.89 23.75 20.57
C SER A 493 28.18 24.73 21.50
N LEU A 494 28.96 25.33 22.40
CA LEU A 494 28.52 26.39 23.32
C LEU A 494 28.33 27.77 22.63
N LYS A 495 28.72 27.97 21.36
CA LYS A 495 28.61 29.27 20.65
C LYS A 495 28.44 29.16 19.12
N PRO A 496 27.74 30.11 18.45
CA PRO A 496 27.47 30.08 17.00
C PRO A 496 28.69 30.04 16.07
N GLU A 497 29.85 30.51 16.54
CA GLU A 497 31.05 30.73 15.69
C GLU A 497 32.23 29.79 16.00
N THR A 498 32.04 28.79 16.88
CA THR A 498 33.10 27.81 17.19
C THR A 498 32.56 26.39 17.12
N SER A 499 33.27 25.49 16.44
CA SER A 499 32.94 24.06 16.35
C SER A 499 33.76 23.25 17.36
N ILE A 500 33.63 23.57 18.65
CA ILE A 500 34.26 22.77 19.71
C ILE A 500 33.31 21.64 20.11
N GLN A 501 33.77 20.40 19.95
CA GLN A 501 33.05 19.21 20.43
C GLN A 501 33.57 18.83 21.82
N ILE A 502 32.71 18.91 22.83
CA ILE A 502 33.05 18.52 24.20
C ILE A 502 32.56 17.10 24.45
N GLY A 503 33.46 16.22 24.88
CA GLY A 503 33.13 14.88 25.34
C GLY A 503 32.54 14.92 26.75
N LEU A 504 31.30 14.51 26.91
CA LEU A 504 30.64 14.35 28.22
C LEU A 504 30.61 12.88 28.60
N GLU A 505 31.03 12.55 29.83
CA GLU A 505 30.86 11.19 30.34
C GLU A 505 29.37 10.91 30.56
N PHE A 506 28.85 9.90 29.88
CA PHE A 506 27.45 9.51 29.95
C PHE A 506 27.34 8.07 30.41
N LYS A 507 26.78 7.87 31.61
CA LYS A 507 26.54 6.55 32.24
C LYS A 507 25.05 6.40 32.55
N PRO A 508 24.21 6.07 31.56
CA PRO A 508 22.77 5.97 31.77
C PRO A 508 22.47 4.84 32.77
N LYS A 509 21.72 5.15 33.83
CA LYS A 509 21.15 4.14 34.72
C LYS A 509 19.76 3.79 34.24
N VAL A 510 19.53 2.51 34.02
CA VAL A 510 18.26 2.00 33.50
C VAL A 510 17.33 1.79 34.68
N HIS A 511 16.26 2.57 34.75
CA HIS A 511 15.30 2.52 35.86
C HIS A 511 14.25 1.42 35.70
N LEU A 512 13.65 1.30 34.53
CA LEU A 512 12.62 0.30 34.24
C LEU A 512 12.62 -0.01 32.74
N VAL A 513 12.45 -1.30 32.40
CA VAL A 513 12.10 -1.73 31.03
C VAL A 513 10.74 -2.42 31.13
N SER A 514 9.67 -1.66 30.88
CA SER A 514 8.32 -2.20 30.79
C SER A 514 7.91 -2.27 29.33
N VAL A 515 7.23 -3.36 28.96
CA VAL A 515 6.56 -3.46 27.67
C VAL A 515 5.13 -2.98 27.90
N ASN A 516 4.69 -1.98 27.15
CA ASN A 516 3.28 -1.59 27.17
C ASN A 516 2.50 -2.58 26.31
N GLU A 517 1.34 -3.05 26.77
CA GLU A 517 0.53 -4.11 26.14
C GLU A 517 -0.04 -3.78 24.73
N LYS A 518 0.37 -2.67 24.12
CA LYS A 518 0.18 -2.46 22.68
C LYS A 518 1.15 -3.33 21.90
N THR A 519 0.79 -4.59 21.74
CA THR A 519 1.22 -5.39 20.59
C THR A 519 0.79 -4.64 19.33
N ILE A 520 1.70 -4.57 18.36
CA ILE A 520 1.56 -3.89 17.06
C ILE A 520 0.20 -4.14 16.41
#